data_AF-A0A949GMU1-F1
#
_entry.id   AF-A0A949GMU1-F1
#
_cell.length_a   1.000
_cell.length_b   1.000
_cell.length_c   1.000
_cell.angle_alpha   90.00
_cell.angle_beta   90.00
_cell.angle_gamma   90.00
#
_symmetry.space_group_name_H-M   'P 1'
#
loop_
_entity.id
_entity.type
_entity.pdbx_description
1 polymer ?
#
loop_
_entity_poly.entity_id
_entity_poly.type
_entity_poly.pdbx_seq_one_letter_code
_entity_poly.pdbx_strand_id
1 'polypeptide(L)'
;MKRWTVQCTYAAYYANTVVVEADTIEQACEQAIAQANDDPCWKSLDDCGATFVDAIAEGDADPWTDFRSSLPVPSAYCEHGTPPLVTVTVSGGVVQQVAIEGGKVRVHVCDYDTDGADPNDPELETDETGARFALADWSNDLPPDGPAEAALDEARESTPTPE
;
A
#
# COMPACT_ATOMS: atom_id res chain seq x y z
N MET A 1 4.21 -40.48 7.34
CA MET A 1 3.90 -39.07 7.71
C MET A 1 5.18 -38.42 8.20
N LYS A 2 5.40 -37.15 7.88
CA LYS A 2 6.52 -36.36 8.41
C LYS A 2 6.10 -35.64 9.69
N ARG A 3 7.04 -35.42 10.60
CA ARG A 3 6.88 -34.53 11.77
C ARG A 3 7.41 -33.15 11.41
N TRP A 4 6.87 -32.13 12.06
CA TRP A 4 7.25 -30.75 11.83
C TRP A 4 7.28 -30.00 13.17
N THR A 5 8.25 -29.11 13.32
CA THR A 5 8.24 -28.06 14.34
C THR A 5 7.90 -26.75 13.65
N VAL A 6 6.86 -26.07 14.11
CA VAL A 6 6.36 -24.83 13.50
C VAL A 6 6.17 -23.80 14.61
N GLN A 7 6.77 -22.62 14.44
CA GLN A 7 6.46 -21.47 15.29
C GLN A 7 5.32 -20.68 14.67
N CYS A 8 4.22 -20.59 15.40
CA CYS A 8 3.09 -19.72 15.07
C CYS A 8 3.08 -18.50 15.98
N THR A 9 2.83 -17.33 15.41
CA THR A 9 2.82 -16.03 16.09
C THR A 9 1.55 -15.28 15.71
N TYR A 10 1.17 -14.29 16.50
CA TYR A 10 0.14 -13.30 16.17
C TYR A 10 0.57 -11.93 16.68
N ALA A 11 0.13 -10.87 16.02
CA ALA A 11 0.35 -9.50 16.50
C ALA A 11 -0.62 -9.18 17.64
N ALA A 12 -0.13 -8.60 18.74
CA ALA A 12 -0.98 -8.02 19.79
C ALA A 12 -0.96 -6.50 19.65
N TYR A 13 -2.13 -5.87 19.52
CA TYR A 13 -2.19 -4.43 19.29
C TYR A 13 -2.25 -3.68 20.61
N TYR A 14 -1.49 -2.59 20.69
CA TYR A 14 -1.51 -1.64 21.80
C TYR A 14 -1.88 -0.27 21.24
N ALA A 15 -2.56 0.54 22.03
CA ALA A 15 -2.91 1.91 21.68
C ALA A 15 -2.51 2.89 22.77
N ASN A 16 -2.07 4.06 22.34
CA ASN A 16 -1.96 5.26 23.17
C ASN A 16 -2.71 6.40 22.47
N THR A 17 -3.51 7.15 23.20
CA THR A 17 -4.28 8.29 22.69
C THR A 17 -3.69 9.56 23.26
N VAL A 18 -3.08 10.36 22.39
CA VAL A 18 -2.44 11.63 22.74
C VAL A 18 -3.15 12.80 22.07
N VAL A 19 -3.07 13.98 22.69
CA VAL A 19 -3.62 15.23 22.15
C VAL A 19 -2.43 16.15 21.86
N VAL A 20 -2.36 16.65 20.63
CA VAL A 20 -1.29 17.54 20.14
C VAL A 20 -1.88 18.79 19.49
N GLU A 21 -1.11 19.86 19.46
CA GLU A 21 -1.45 21.10 18.74
C GLU A 21 -0.56 21.22 17.51
N ALA A 22 -1.16 21.30 16.32
CA ALA A 22 -0.44 21.38 15.06
C ALA A 22 -1.22 22.17 14.00
N ASP A 23 -0.50 22.75 13.04
CA ASP A 23 -1.09 23.57 11.98
C ASP A 23 -1.56 22.71 10.79
N THR A 24 -1.02 21.50 10.61
CA THR A 24 -1.43 20.54 9.57
C THR A 24 -1.66 19.13 10.14
N ILE A 25 -2.38 18.30 9.39
CA ILE A 25 -2.66 16.90 9.77
C ILE A 25 -1.36 16.09 9.82
N GLU A 26 -0.46 16.30 8.87
CA GLU A 26 0.83 15.61 8.80
C GLU A 26 1.67 15.93 10.04
N GLN A 27 1.73 17.21 10.42
CA GLN A 27 2.40 17.63 11.65
C GLN A 27 1.74 17.03 12.90
N ALA A 28 0.40 16.99 12.96
CA ALA A 28 -0.31 16.36 14.07
C ALA A 28 0.04 14.87 14.19
N CYS A 29 0.08 14.14 13.08
CA CYS A 29 0.45 12.72 13.04
C CYS A 29 1.89 12.50 13.51
N GLU A 30 2.84 13.27 12.97
CA GLU A 30 4.26 13.18 13.34
C GLU A 30 4.47 13.46 14.84
N GLN A 31 3.87 14.54 15.36
CA GLN A 31 3.96 14.88 16.78
C GLN A 31 3.29 13.83 17.68
N ALA A 32 2.11 13.33 17.28
CA ALA A 32 1.40 12.32 18.06
C ALA A 32 2.20 11.01 18.15
N ILE A 33 2.83 10.58 17.05
CA ILE A 33 3.71 9.39 17.04
C ILE A 33 4.90 9.60 17.98
N ALA A 34 5.57 10.74 17.88
CA ALA A 34 6.71 11.05 18.74
C ALA A 34 6.31 11.04 20.22
N GLN A 35 5.23 11.74 20.58
CA GLN A 35 4.76 11.81 21.96
C GLN A 35 4.30 10.45 22.49
N ALA A 36 3.58 9.66 21.69
CA ALA A 36 3.11 8.34 22.10
C ALA A 36 4.27 7.38 22.39
N ASN A 37 5.36 7.44 21.60
CA ASN A 37 6.54 6.58 21.82
C ASN A 37 7.30 6.90 23.12
N ASP A 38 7.27 8.15 23.57
CA ASP A 38 7.92 8.57 24.83
C ASP A 38 7.02 8.37 26.06
N ASP A 39 5.75 8.00 25.87
CA ASP A 39 4.74 7.88 26.93
C ASP A 39 4.51 6.41 27.34
N PRO A 40 4.64 6.05 28.63
CA PRO A 40 4.38 4.68 29.10
C PRO A 40 2.89 4.29 29.12
N CYS A 41 1.94 5.18 28.78
CA CYS A 41 0.50 4.92 28.87
C CYS A 41 -0.10 4.01 27.79
N TRP A 42 0.72 3.27 27.02
CA TRP A 42 0.23 2.26 26.08
C TRP A 42 -0.66 1.22 26.76
N LYS A 43 -1.80 0.93 26.16
CA LYS A 43 -2.76 -0.06 26.65
C LYS A 43 -2.92 -1.16 25.62
N SER A 44 -2.87 -2.42 26.07
CA SER A 44 -3.26 -3.54 25.23
C SER A 44 -4.69 -3.32 24.77
N LEU A 45 -4.92 -3.53 23.49
CA LEU A 45 -6.26 -3.73 22.96
C LEU A 45 -6.61 -5.20 23.16
N ASP A 46 -7.88 -5.51 23.39
CA ASP A 46 -8.41 -6.89 23.31
C ASP A 46 -8.61 -7.29 21.83
N ASP A 47 -7.67 -6.86 20.98
CA ASP A 47 -7.65 -7.09 19.55
C ASP A 47 -6.25 -7.59 19.16
N CYS A 48 -6.23 -8.69 18.42
CA CYS A 48 -5.04 -9.39 18.00
C CYS A 48 -5.12 -9.68 16.50
N GLY A 49 -4.00 -9.58 15.82
CA GLY A 49 -3.86 -9.95 14.42
C GLY A 49 -4.11 -11.45 14.21
N ALA A 50 -4.25 -11.83 12.94
CA ALA A 50 -4.36 -13.23 12.56
C ALA A 50 -3.09 -14.01 12.97
N THR A 51 -3.25 -15.31 13.24
CA THR A 51 -2.11 -16.20 13.46
C THR A 51 -1.39 -16.48 12.14
N PHE A 52 -0.07 -16.41 12.16
CA PHE A 52 0.82 -16.70 11.04
C PHE A 52 2.00 -17.58 11.48
N VAL A 53 2.75 -18.10 10.51
CA VAL A 53 3.94 -18.93 10.70
C VAL A 53 5.18 -18.08 10.47
N ASP A 54 6.04 -17.99 11.49
CA ASP A 54 7.34 -17.34 11.38
C ASP A 54 8.43 -18.29 10.90
N ALA A 55 8.36 -19.53 11.40
CA ALA A 55 9.47 -20.46 11.28
C ALA A 55 9.01 -21.92 11.23
N ILE A 56 9.67 -22.74 10.42
CA ILE A 56 9.34 -24.15 10.20
C ILE A 56 10.59 -25.01 9.98
N ALA A 57 10.61 -26.20 10.59
CA ALA A 57 11.59 -27.24 10.37
C ALA A 57 10.94 -28.64 10.28
N GLU A 58 11.57 -29.56 9.55
CA GLU A 58 11.19 -30.97 9.53
C GLU A 58 11.75 -31.70 10.77
N GLY A 59 10.94 -32.53 11.39
CA GLY A 59 11.31 -33.31 12.57
C GLY A 59 11.09 -32.56 13.89
N ASP A 60 11.87 -32.95 14.89
CA ASP A 60 11.97 -32.29 16.19
C ASP A 60 13.28 -31.50 16.20
N ALA A 61 13.25 -30.37 15.51
CA ALA A 61 14.40 -29.50 15.28
C ALA A 61 14.02 -28.04 15.54
N ASP A 62 15.04 -27.21 15.76
CA ASP A 62 14.84 -25.77 15.90
C ASP A 62 14.30 -25.19 14.58
N PRO A 63 13.13 -24.52 14.58
CA PRO A 63 12.60 -23.90 13.38
C PRO A 63 13.41 -22.67 12.96
N TRP A 64 14.37 -22.18 13.76
CA TRP A 64 15.21 -21.03 13.45
C TRP A 64 16.65 -21.39 13.06
N THR A 65 17.19 -20.65 12.08
CA THR A 65 18.59 -20.62 11.69
C THR A 65 19.01 -19.16 11.48
N ASP A 66 19.91 -18.63 12.32
CA ASP A 66 20.46 -17.26 12.21
C ASP A 66 19.40 -16.18 11.93
N PHE A 67 18.35 -16.14 12.77
CA PHE A 67 17.22 -15.19 12.69
C PHE A 67 16.28 -15.37 11.49
N ARG A 68 16.29 -16.54 10.84
CA ARG A 68 15.36 -16.89 9.76
C ARG A 68 14.78 -18.27 9.99
N SER A 69 13.65 -18.55 9.35
CA SER A 69 13.12 -19.92 9.32
C SER A 69 14.12 -20.90 8.70
N SER A 70 14.25 -22.08 9.29
CA SER A 70 15.09 -23.19 8.82
C SER A 70 14.65 -23.73 7.47
N LEU A 71 13.37 -23.62 7.13
CA LEU A 71 12.80 -23.91 5.80
C LEU A 71 11.96 -22.73 5.30
N PRO A 72 11.83 -22.51 3.99
CA PRO A 72 10.97 -21.44 3.47
C PRO A 72 9.51 -21.61 3.92
N VAL A 73 8.95 -20.56 4.53
CA VAL A 73 7.52 -20.47 4.84
C VAL A 73 6.80 -19.94 3.60
N PRO A 74 5.75 -20.61 3.08
CA PRO A 74 4.97 -20.07 1.98
C PRO A 74 4.29 -18.75 2.38
N SER A 75 4.34 -17.74 1.51
CA SER A 75 3.85 -16.38 1.80
C SER A 75 2.42 -16.33 2.30
N ALA A 76 1.54 -17.21 1.81
CA ALA A 76 0.16 -17.32 2.26
C ALA A 76 -0.01 -17.63 3.77
N TYR A 77 1.05 -18.06 4.45
CA TYR A 77 1.06 -18.35 5.89
C TYR A 77 1.90 -17.36 6.71
N CYS A 78 2.58 -16.40 6.08
CA CYS A 78 3.36 -15.37 6.79
C CYS A 78 2.46 -14.22 7.25
N GLU A 79 2.92 -13.39 8.20
CA GLU A 79 2.16 -12.24 8.75
C GLU A 79 1.61 -11.31 7.64
N HIS A 80 2.47 -10.98 6.68
CA HIS A 80 2.13 -10.09 5.58
C HIS A 80 1.36 -10.76 4.44
N GLY A 81 1.13 -12.08 4.54
CA GLY A 81 0.43 -12.86 3.53
C GLY A 81 1.14 -12.92 2.17
N THR A 82 0.37 -13.22 1.13
CA THR A 82 0.84 -13.14 -0.25
C THR A 82 1.01 -11.67 -0.64
N PRO A 83 2.22 -11.25 -1.09
CA PRO A 83 2.43 -9.87 -1.50
C PRO A 83 1.57 -9.54 -2.74
N PRO A 84 1.27 -8.24 -2.96
CA PRO A 84 0.63 -7.78 -4.19
C PRO A 84 1.36 -8.27 -5.44
N LEU A 85 0.60 -8.67 -6.46
CA LEU A 85 1.10 -8.90 -7.80
C LEU A 85 0.74 -7.71 -8.69
N VAL A 86 1.76 -7.04 -9.22
CA VAL A 86 1.58 -5.99 -10.25
C VAL A 86 1.95 -6.57 -11.61
N THR A 87 1.00 -6.55 -12.54
CA THR A 87 1.21 -6.94 -13.93
C THR A 87 1.18 -5.70 -14.81
N VAL A 88 2.31 -5.37 -15.43
CA VAL A 88 2.44 -4.27 -16.40
C VAL A 88 2.52 -4.85 -17.81
N THR A 89 1.59 -4.48 -18.67
CA THR A 89 1.58 -4.89 -20.07
C THR A 89 2.13 -3.76 -20.93
N VAL A 90 3.24 -4.02 -21.64
CA VAL A 90 3.89 -3.05 -22.53
C VAL A 90 3.81 -3.56 -23.97
N SER A 91 3.41 -2.68 -24.89
CA SER A 91 3.40 -2.97 -26.32
C SER A 91 3.75 -1.72 -27.10
N GLY A 92 4.63 -1.85 -28.11
CA GLY A 92 5.08 -0.73 -28.93
C GLY A 92 5.81 0.36 -28.15
N GLY A 93 6.49 0.03 -27.05
CA GLY A 93 7.16 0.99 -26.17
C GLY A 93 6.26 1.64 -25.11
N VAL A 94 4.94 1.47 -25.20
CA VAL A 94 3.98 2.15 -24.30
C VAL A 94 3.35 1.18 -23.31
N VAL A 95 3.19 1.61 -22.06
CA VAL A 95 2.40 0.90 -21.05
C VAL A 95 0.93 0.92 -21.43
N GLN A 96 0.38 -0.25 -21.75
CA GLN A 96 -1.00 -0.41 -22.17
C GLN A 96 -1.95 -0.63 -20.98
N GLN A 97 -1.45 -1.29 -19.94
CA GLN A 97 -2.25 -1.67 -18.79
C GLN A 97 -1.36 -1.93 -17.57
N VAL A 98 -1.86 -1.51 -16.41
CA VAL A 98 -1.36 -1.90 -15.09
C VAL A 98 -2.50 -2.59 -14.35
N ALA A 99 -2.30 -3.85 -13.95
CA ALA A 99 -3.22 -4.61 -13.13
C ALA A 99 -2.58 -4.92 -11.77
N ILE A 100 -3.32 -4.71 -10.68
CA ILE A 100 -2.87 -4.96 -9.32
C ILE A 100 -3.78 -6.02 -8.71
N GLU A 101 -3.20 -7.12 -8.26
CA GLU A 101 -3.89 -8.24 -7.61
C GLU A 101 -3.37 -8.44 -6.20
N GLY A 102 -4.25 -8.27 -5.21
CA GLY A 102 -3.91 -8.41 -3.78
C GLY A 102 -3.21 -7.19 -3.20
N GLY A 103 -3.61 -6.78 -1.99
CA GLY A 103 -3.04 -5.64 -1.26
C GLY A 103 -3.17 -4.27 -1.96
N LYS A 104 -2.45 -3.27 -1.44
CA LYS A 104 -2.46 -1.88 -1.92
C LYS A 104 -1.11 -1.53 -2.54
N VAL A 105 -1.12 -1.00 -3.76
CA VAL A 105 0.10 -0.60 -4.48
C VAL A 105 -0.15 0.70 -5.25
N ARG A 106 0.86 1.57 -5.25
CA ARG A 106 1.00 2.68 -6.19
C ARG A 106 2.14 2.38 -7.15
N VAL A 107 1.92 2.61 -8.44
CA VAL A 107 2.86 2.34 -9.53
C VAL A 107 3.16 3.65 -10.24
N HIS A 108 4.43 4.03 -10.28
CA HIS A 108 4.93 5.16 -11.06
C HIS A 108 5.71 4.63 -12.26
N VAL A 109 5.32 5.06 -13.45
CA VAL A 109 6.06 4.79 -14.68
C VAL A 109 6.63 6.11 -15.18
N CYS A 110 7.96 6.22 -15.15
CA CYS A 110 8.69 7.33 -15.73
C CYS A 110 9.23 6.90 -17.10
N ASP A 111 8.58 7.36 -18.18
CA ASP A 111 9.03 7.09 -19.54
C ASP A 111 9.98 8.19 -20.02
N TYR A 112 11.26 7.85 -20.11
CA TYR A 112 12.32 8.76 -20.54
C TYR A 112 12.51 8.81 -22.07
N ASP A 113 11.79 7.97 -22.83
CA ASP A 113 11.81 8.02 -24.30
C ASP A 113 10.98 9.23 -24.80
N THR A 114 11.53 10.41 -24.60
CA THR A 114 10.91 11.71 -24.96
C THR A 114 11.47 12.27 -26.28
N ASP A 115 12.15 11.43 -27.07
CA ASP A 115 12.77 11.85 -28.33
C ASP A 115 11.71 12.36 -29.32
N GLY A 116 11.83 13.64 -29.68
CA GLY A 116 10.88 14.31 -30.58
C GLY A 116 9.66 14.93 -29.89
N ALA A 117 9.54 14.82 -28.56
CA ALA A 117 8.54 15.56 -27.79
C ALA A 117 8.84 17.07 -27.79
N ASP A 118 7.80 17.89 -27.59
CA ASP A 118 7.99 19.34 -27.50
C ASP A 118 8.85 19.69 -26.28
N PRO A 119 9.95 20.46 -26.43
CA PRO A 119 10.75 20.93 -25.29
C PRO A 119 9.95 21.75 -24.27
N ASN A 120 8.76 22.25 -24.62
CA ASN A 120 7.83 22.94 -23.74
C ASN A 120 6.57 22.14 -23.41
N ASP A 121 6.55 20.83 -23.70
CA ASP A 121 5.41 19.96 -23.39
C ASP A 121 5.13 20.01 -21.87
N PRO A 122 3.96 20.51 -21.44
CA PRO A 122 3.63 20.59 -20.02
C PRO A 122 3.36 19.23 -19.37
N GLU A 123 3.21 18.15 -20.15
CA GLU A 123 2.98 16.79 -19.64
C GLU A 123 4.29 16.06 -19.28
N LEU A 124 5.44 16.63 -19.64
CA LEU A 124 6.74 16.08 -19.29
C LEU A 124 7.28 16.70 -18.00
N GLU A 125 7.57 15.84 -17.04
CA GLU A 125 8.21 16.20 -15.77
C GLU A 125 9.73 16.21 -15.90
N THR A 126 10.40 16.79 -14.90
CA THR A 126 11.87 16.87 -14.84
C THR A 126 12.35 16.24 -13.54
N ASP A 127 13.25 15.27 -13.64
CA ASP A 127 13.84 14.62 -12.46
C ASP A 127 14.97 15.46 -11.84
N GLU A 128 15.53 14.96 -10.73
CA GLU A 128 16.62 15.63 -9.99
C GLU A 128 17.89 15.86 -10.83
N THR A 129 18.07 15.10 -11.91
CA THR A 129 19.22 15.21 -12.83
C THR A 129 18.97 16.19 -13.97
N GLY A 130 17.73 16.70 -14.11
CA GLY A 130 17.31 17.56 -15.19
C GLY A 130 16.82 16.80 -16.43
N ALA A 131 16.71 15.47 -16.38
CA ALA A 131 16.17 14.67 -17.47
C ALA A 131 14.64 14.75 -17.50
N ARG A 132 14.07 14.81 -18.70
CA ARG A 132 12.62 14.91 -18.90
C ARG A 132 12.01 13.53 -19.13
N PHE A 133 10.82 13.30 -18.59
CA PHE A 133 10.08 12.05 -18.73
C PHE A 133 8.57 12.29 -18.71
N ALA A 134 7.80 11.40 -19.34
CA ALA A 134 6.35 11.35 -19.18
C ALA A 134 6.01 10.52 -17.94
N LEU A 135 5.22 11.07 -17.02
CA LEU A 135 4.76 10.35 -15.83
C LEU A 135 3.40 9.71 -16.09
N ALA A 136 3.27 8.44 -15.73
CA ALA A 136 1.98 7.82 -15.55
C ALA A 136 1.88 7.14 -14.18
N ASP A 137 0.76 7.40 -13.49
CA ASP A 137 0.50 6.98 -12.11
C ASP A 137 -0.72 6.06 -12.07
N TRP A 138 -0.57 4.92 -11.39
CA TRP A 138 -1.68 4.01 -11.10
C TRP A 138 -1.69 3.66 -9.62
N SER A 139 -2.87 3.65 -9.03
CA SER A 139 -3.11 3.17 -7.68
C SER A 139 -4.41 2.37 -7.64
N ASN A 140 -4.42 1.26 -6.90
CA ASN A 140 -5.67 0.59 -6.51
C ASN A 140 -6.20 1.06 -5.15
N ASP A 141 -5.48 1.98 -4.49
CA ASP A 141 -5.93 2.68 -3.30
C ASP A 141 -6.62 3.97 -3.76
N LEU A 142 -7.96 3.98 -3.69
CA LEU A 142 -8.74 5.19 -3.86
C LEU A 142 -8.66 5.97 -2.54
N PRO A 143 -8.40 7.30 -2.55
CA PRO A 143 -8.60 8.10 -1.35
C PRO A 143 -10.03 7.90 -0.84
N PRO A 144 -10.28 7.94 0.48
CA PRO A 144 -11.63 7.85 1.00
C PRO A 144 -12.50 8.89 0.30
N ASP A 145 -13.68 8.48 -0.17
CA ASP A 145 -14.64 9.39 -0.80
C ASP A 145 -14.77 10.65 0.07
N GLY A 146 -14.38 11.80 -0.49
CA GLY A 146 -14.80 13.09 0.03
C GLY A 146 -16.32 13.14 0.11
N PRO A 147 -16.92 14.00 0.95
CA PRO A 147 -18.31 13.90 1.35
C PRO A 147 -19.20 13.75 0.11
N ALA A 148 -19.94 12.65 0.07
CA ALA A 148 -20.97 12.39 -0.92
C ALA A 148 -22.09 13.44 -0.77
N GLU A 149 -21.94 14.60 -1.41
CA GLU A 149 -23.04 15.55 -1.56
C GLU A 149 -23.25 15.93 -3.03
N ALA A 150 -24.40 15.46 -3.53
CA ALA A 150 -25.26 16.11 -4.51
C ALA A 150 -24.68 16.45 -5.91
N ALA A 151 -24.70 15.45 -6.81
CA ALA A 151 -24.88 15.71 -8.25
C ALA A 151 -25.73 14.62 -8.93
N LEU A 152 -26.69 14.06 -8.18
CA LEU A 152 -27.70 13.12 -8.69
C LEU A 152 -29.08 13.80 -8.67
N ASP A 153 -29.24 14.98 -9.29
CA ASP A 153 -30.61 15.45 -9.65
C ASP A 153 -30.74 16.61 -10.66
N GLU A 154 -29.83 16.81 -11.64
CA GLU A 154 -30.07 17.81 -12.71
C GLU A 154 -29.96 17.27 -14.15
N ALA A 155 -29.92 15.95 -14.33
CA ALA A 155 -29.87 15.34 -15.67
C ALA A 155 -31.15 14.55 -16.06
N ARG A 156 -32.28 14.74 -15.37
CA ARG A 156 -33.55 14.05 -15.69
C ARG A 156 -34.78 14.93 -15.95
N GLU A 157 -34.66 16.26 -15.94
CA GLU A 157 -35.71 17.15 -16.46
C GLU A 157 -35.20 18.03 -17.60
N SER A 158 -34.95 17.43 -18.76
CA SER A 158 -34.86 18.15 -20.03
C SER A 158 -35.21 17.21 -21.18
N THR A 159 -36.48 16.82 -21.26
CA THR A 159 -37.08 16.39 -22.53
C THR A 159 -38.18 17.39 -22.89
N PRO A 160 -38.02 18.20 -23.95
CA PRO A 160 -39.08 19.06 -24.43
C PRO A 160 -40.10 18.24 -25.23
N THR A 161 -41.39 18.38 -24.91
CA THR A 161 -42.50 17.86 -25.72
C THR A 161 -42.63 18.69 -27.00
N PRO A 162 -42.65 18.08 -28.20
CA PRO A 162 -42.96 18.82 -29.43
C PRO A 162 -44.46 19.12 -29.51
N GLU A 163 -44.80 20.31 -30.03
CA GLU A 163 -46.16 20.81 -30.31
C GLU A 163 -46.93 19.96 -31.34
#